data_AF-A0A1A8HVG1-F1
#
_entry.id   AF-A0A1A8HVG1-F1
#
_cell.length_a   1.000
_cell.length_b   1.000
_cell.length_c   1.000
_cell.angle_alpha   90.00
_cell.angle_beta   90.00
_cell.angle_gamma   90.00
#
_symmetry.space_group_name_H-M   'P 1'
#
loop_
_entity.id
_entity.type
_entity.pdbx_description
1 polymer ?
#
loop_
_entity_poly.entity_id
_entity_poly.type
_entity_poly.pdbx_seq_one_letter_code
_entity_poly.pdbx_strand_id
1 'polypeptide(L)'
;MLSTCLFMDIYADLCTSFGLPFWIASLLHATKRLRSDHARRKKVYRLLQRKLNLHRVGVRKGSQTQPTYVFPEEVKMLVRSVFPKDICDHPNPCHSNVVYITVEDLHALEIC
;
A
#
# COMPACT_ATOMS: atom_id res chain seq x y z
N MET A 1 0.82 23.39 13.37
CA MET A 1 1.68 22.20 13.09
C MET A 1 1.33 20.96 13.92
N LEU A 2 0.55 21.05 15.00
CA LEU A 2 0.18 19.90 15.85
C LEU A 2 -0.68 18.83 15.16
N SER A 3 -1.58 19.22 14.25
CA SER A 3 -2.49 18.29 13.58
C SER A 3 -1.77 17.27 12.67
N THR A 4 -0.65 17.64 12.06
CA THR A 4 0.07 16.73 11.15
C THR A 4 0.76 15.57 11.87
N CYS A 5 1.27 15.79 13.09
CA CYS A 5 1.89 14.74 13.89
C CYS A 5 0.86 13.73 14.38
N LEU A 6 -0.25 14.20 14.97
CA LEU A 6 -1.35 13.35 15.45
C LEU A 6 -1.88 12.38 14.39
N PHE A 7 -2.01 12.83 13.13
CA PHE A 7 -2.45 11.94 12.05
C PHE A 7 -1.39 10.90 11.65
N MET A 8 -0.10 11.22 11.75
CA MET A 8 0.96 10.25 11.49
C MET A 8 1.00 9.18 12.60
N ASP A 9 0.78 9.59 13.85
CA ASP A 9 0.74 8.69 15.00
C ASP A 9 -0.42 7.68 14.86
N ILE A 10 -1.62 8.14 14.49
CA ILE A 10 -2.77 7.25 14.25
C ILE A 10 -2.48 6.22 13.13
N TYR A 11 -1.84 6.65 12.03
CA TYR A 11 -1.53 5.73 10.94
C TYR A 11 -0.40 4.76 11.30
N ALA A 12 0.56 5.20 12.12
CA ALA A 12 1.64 4.37 12.63
C ALA A 12 1.11 3.27 13.57
N ASP A 13 0.21 3.62 14.49
CA ASP A 13 -0.46 2.68 15.38
C ASP A 13 -1.28 1.64 14.59
N LEU A 14 -1.99 2.08 13.56
CA LEU A 14 -2.73 1.18 12.67
C LEU A 14 -1.79 0.27 11.87
N CYS A 15 -0.66 0.77 11.36
CA CYS A 15 0.30 -0.10 10.68
C CYS A 15 0.80 -1.19 11.64
N THR A 16 1.13 -0.81 12.89
CA THR A 16 1.57 -1.74 13.93
C THR A 16 0.51 -2.79 14.26
N SER A 17 -0.76 -2.40 14.39
CA SER A 17 -1.84 -3.35 14.72
C SER A 17 -2.11 -4.38 13.62
N PHE A 18 -1.84 -4.04 12.36
CA PHE A 18 -1.90 -4.96 11.22
C PHE A 18 -0.57 -5.66 10.91
N GLY A 19 0.48 -5.47 11.73
CA GLY A 19 1.80 -6.09 11.50
C GLY A 19 2.54 -5.56 10.27
N LEU A 20 2.23 -4.35 9.82
CA LEU A 20 2.75 -3.71 8.61
C LEU A 20 3.85 -2.68 8.93
N PRO A 21 4.80 -2.45 7.99
CA PRO A 21 5.91 -1.52 8.21
C PRO A 21 5.46 -0.06 8.27
N PHE A 22 6.17 0.75 9.08
CA PHE A 22 5.78 2.13 9.40
C PHE A 22 5.77 3.05 8.17
N TRP A 23 6.60 2.78 7.17
CA TRP A 23 6.64 3.62 5.96
C TRP A 23 5.29 3.69 5.22
N ILE A 24 4.38 2.72 5.43
CA ILE A 24 3.04 2.74 4.85
C ILE A 24 2.19 3.89 5.44
N ALA A 25 2.39 4.24 6.71
CA ALA A 25 1.73 5.37 7.36
C ALA A 25 1.95 6.70 6.61
N SER A 26 3.17 6.89 6.10
CA SER A 26 3.52 8.07 5.31
C SER A 26 2.75 8.12 3.99
N LEU A 27 2.47 6.97 3.37
CA LEU A 27 1.64 6.90 2.17
C LEU A 27 0.19 7.27 2.47
N LEU A 28 -0.37 6.71 3.54
CA LEU A 28 -1.73 7.03 3.99
C LEU A 28 -1.88 8.54 4.20
N HIS A 29 -0.94 9.16 4.92
CA HIS A 29 -0.93 10.60 5.16
C HIS A 29 -0.83 11.42 3.88
N ALA A 30 0.01 11.01 2.93
CA ALA A 30 0.15 11.71 1.65
C ALA A 30 -1.16 11.73 0.84
N THR A 31 -2.04 10.76 1.05
CA THR A 31 -3.31 10.67 0.30
C THR A 31 -4.48 11.41 0.95
N LYS A 32 -4.39 11.79 2.24
CA LYS A 32 -5.51 12.33 3.03
C LYS A 32 -6.20 13.57 2.43
N ARG A 33 -5.47 14.35 1.63
CA ARG A 33 -5.97 15.60 1.01
C ARG A 33 -6.91 15.36 -0.18
N LEU A 34 -7.01 14.14 -0.69
CA LEU A 34 -7.92 13.82 -1.80
C LEU A 34 -9.39 13.87 -1.34
N ARG A 35 -10.30 14.19 -2.26
CA ARG A 35 -11.70 14.49 -1.94
C ARG A 35 -12.55 13.27 -1.57
N SER A 36 -12.25 12.09 -2.11
CA SER A 36 -13.02 10.86 -1.87
C SER A 36 -12.14 9.70 -1.43
N ASP A 37 -12.70 8.80 -0.63
CA ASP A 37 -12.03 7.59 -0.16
C ASP A 37 -11.64 6.67 -1.31
N HIS A 38 -12.48 6.56 -2.34
CA HIS A 38 -12.11 5.87 -3.59
C HIS A 38 -10.81 6.40 -4.19
N ALA A 39 -10.67 7.73 -4.32
CA ALA A 39 -9.45 8.35 -4.85
C ALA A 39 -8.25 8.15 -3.91
N ARG A 40 -8.47 8.21 -2.59
CA ARG A 40 -7.44 7.97 -1.56
C ARG A 40 -6.89 6.56 -1.64
N ARG A 41 -7.74 5.52 -1.59
CA ARG A 41 -7.34 4.11 -1.74
C ARG A 41 -6.58 3.86 -3.03
N LYS A 42 -7.12 4.33 -4.17
CA LYS A 42 -6.45 4.20 -5.47
C LYS A 42 -5.08 4.87 -5.50
N LYS A 43 -4.89 5.96 -4.76
CA LYS A 43 -3.59 6.63 -4.64
C LYS A 43 -2.64 5.85 -3.73
N VAL A 44 -3.10 5.31 -2.60
CA VAL A 44 -2.29 4.47 -1.70
C VAL A 44 -1.73 3.27 -2.46
N TYR A 45 -2.57 2.50 -3.14
CA TYR A 45 -2.12 1.34 -3.92
C TYR A 45 -1.11 1.73 -5.01
N ARG A 46 -1.33 2.85 -5.72
CA ARG A 46 -0.35 3.34 -6.69
C ARG A 46 0.99 3.72 -6.06
N LEU A 47 1.00 4.27 -4.85
CA LEU A 47 2.23 4.61 -4.14
C LEU A 47 2.96 3.35 -3.64
N LEU A 48 2.22 2.35 -3.15
CA LEU A 48 2.77 1.03 -2.81
C LEU A 48 3.42 0.37 -4.04
N GLN A 49 2.71 0.31 -5.16
CA GLN A 49 3.23 -0.22 -6.43
C GLN A 49 4.49 0.53 -6.89
N ARG A 50 4.51 1.86 -6.75
CA ARG A 50 5.69 2.66 -7.07
C ARG A 50 6.89 2.30 -6.19
N LYS A 51 6.68 2.08 -4.89
CA LYS A 51 7.76 1.66 -3.99
C LYS A 51 8.27 0.27 -4.40
N LEU A 52 7.39 -0.70 -4.61
CA LEU A 52 7.77 -2.05 -5.08
C LEU A 52 8.58 -2.01 -6.39
N ASN A 53 8.14 -1.20 -7.36
CA ASN A 53 8.84 -1.02 -8.63
C ASN A 53 10.22 -0.40 -8.46
N LEU A 54 10.38 0.58 -7.55
CA LEU A 54 11.66 1.21 -7.26
C LEU A 54 12.68 0.19 -6.75
N HIS A 55 12.25 -0.74 -5.89
CA HIS A 55 13.07 -1.83 -5.36
C HIS A 55 13.08 -3.07 -6.27
N ARG A 56 12.49 -2.98 -7.48
CA ARG A 56 12.43 -4.07 -8.48
C ARG A 56 11.81 -5.37 -7.96
N VAL A 57 10.88 -5.29 -7.00
CA VAL A 57 10.20 -6.47 -6.44
C VAL A 57 9.38 -7.16 -7.53
N GLY A 58 9.60 -8.45 -7.75
CA GLY A 58 8.88 -9.24 -8.76
C GLY A 58 9.14 -8.82 -10.22
N VAL A 59 10.08 -7.90 -10.48
CA VAL A 59 10.45 -7.50 -11.85
C VAL A 59 11.37 -8.56 -12.44
N ARG A 60 10.88 -9.31 -13.43
CA ARG A 60 11.70 -10.30 -14.15
C ARG A 60 12.78 -9.60 -14.98
N LYS A 61 14.04 -10.05 -14.84
CA LYS A 61 15.17 -9.53 -15.62
C LYS A 61 14.87 -9.63 -17.12
N GLY A 62 14.95 -8.50 -17.83
CA GLY A 62 14.66 -8.42 -19.27
C GLY A 62 13.17 -8.25 -19.63
N SER A 63 12.25 -8.23 -18.66
CA SER A 63 10.85 -7.90 -18.94
C SER A 63 10.65 -6.40 -19.11
N GLN A 64 9.93 -6.01 -20.17
CA GLN A 64 9.48 -4.62 -20.37
C GLN A 64 8.15 -4.33 -19.64
N THR A 65 7.48 -5.35 -19.11
CA THR A 65 6.17 -5.21 -18.47
C THR A 65 6.27 -5.13 -16.95
N GLN A 66 5.62 -4.12 -16.36
CA GLN A 66 5.52 -4.01 -14.91
C GLN A 66 4.60 -5.09 -14.35
N PRO A 67 4.98 -5.74 -13.23
CA PRO A 67 4.13 -6.72 -12.58
C PRO A 67 2.84 -6.08 -12.05
N THR A 68 1.78 -6.87 -12.05
CA THR A 68 0.55 -6.53 -11.32
C THR A 68 0.62 -7.16 -9.94
N TYR A 69 0.61 -6.32 -8.91
CA TYR A 69 0.76 -6.77 -7.55
C TYR A 69 -0.59 -7.13 -6.91
N VAL A 70 -0.64 -8.27 -6.26
CA VAL A 70 -1.70 -8.66 -5.33
C VAL A 70 -1.17 -8.41 -3.92
N PHE A 71 -1.79 -7.46 -3.23
CA PHE A 71 -1.41 -7.10 -1.86
C PHE A 71 -1.99 -8.08 -0.85
N PRO A 72 -1.29 -8.31 0.28
CA PRO A 72 -1.77 -9.18 1.35
C PRO A 72 -2.99 -8.55 2.05
N GLU A 73 -3.75 -9.38 2.76
CA GLU A 73 -5.04 -8.96 3.32
C GLU A 73 -4.88 -7.86 4.38
N GLU A 74 -3.80 -7.88 5.14
CA GLU A 74 -3.41 -6.89 6.14
C GLU A 74 -3.35 -5.48 5.53
N VAL A 75 -2.75 -5.34 4.33
CA VAL A 75 -2.69 -4.06 3.62
C VAL A 75 -4.08 -3.61 3.21
N LYS A 76 -4.92 -4.53 2.71
CA LYS A 76 -6.29 -4.19 2.30
C LYS A 76 -7.10 -3.75 3.51
N MET A 77 -7.00 -4.46 4.62
CA MET A 77 -7.68 -4.16 5.87
C MET A 77 -7.23 -2.82 6.48
N LEU A 78 -5.93 -2.52 6.48
CA LEU A 78 -5.41 -1.21 6.86
C LEU A 78 -6.04 -0.10 6.00
N VAL A 79 -5.99 -0.24 4.68
CA VAL A 79 -6.52 0.77 3.75
C VAL A 79 -8.02 0.95 3.88
N ARG A 80 -8.78 -0.13 4.09
CA ARG A 80 -10.24 -0.10 4.35
C ARG A 80 -10.55 0.58 5.70
N SER A 81 -9.73 0.33 6.72
CA SER A 81 -9.92 0.95 8.04
C SER A 81 -9.70 2.46 8.01
N VAL A 82 -8.71 2.91 7.24
CA VAL A 82 -8.39 4.34 7.10
C VAL A 82 -9.36 5.07 6.18
N PHE A 83 -9.82 4.40 5.11
CA PHE A 83 -10.72 4.96 4.11
C PHE A 83 -11.90 4.00 3.88
N PRO A 84 -12.95 4.03 4.71
CA PRO A 84 -14.00 3.00 4.72
C PRO A 84 -15.09 3.17 3.66
N LYS A 85 -15.25 4.35 3.04
CA LYS A 85 -16.36 4.60 2.10
C LYS A 85 -16.06 4.09 0.69
N ASP A 86 -17.05 3.62 -0.05
CA ASP A 86 -16.94 3.21 -1.48
C ASP A 86 -16.00 2.01 -1.73
N ILE A 87 -15.85 1.10 -0.77
CA ILE A 87 -15.02 -0.10 -0.93
C ILE A 87 -15.57 -0.94 -2.10
N CYS A 88 -14.68 -1.27 -3.05
CA CYS A 88 -14.97 -2.15 -4.17
C CYS A 88 -13.82 -3.13 -4.28
N ASP A 89 -14.08 -4.38 -3.91
CA ASP A 89 -13.09 -5.45 -3.97
C ASP A 89 -13.18 -6.11 -5.35
N HIS A 90 -12.16 -5.85 -6.17
CA HIS A 90 -12.00 -6.54 -7.44
C HIS A 90 -11.39 -7.93 -7.20
N PRO A 91 -11.78 -8.95 -7.98
CA PRO A 91 -11.13 -10.24 -7.93
C PRO A 91 -9.64 -10.10 -8.27
N ASN A 92 -8.81 -10.97 -7.68
CA ASN A 92 -7.39 -10.99 -8.00
C ASN A 92 -7.19 -11.27 -9.50
N PRO A 93 -6.27 -10.54 -10.17
CA PRO A 93 -5.94 -10.80 -11.57
C PRO A 93 -5.35 -12.20 -11.73
N CYS A 94 -5.63 -12.84 -12.87
CA CYS A 94 -5.21 -14.22 -13.17
C CYS A 94 -4.28 -14.33 -14.39
N HIS A 95 -3.65 -13.23 -14.82
CA HIS A 95 -2.75 -13.22 -15.98
C HIS A 95 -1.29 -13.57 -15.61
N SER A 96 -0.44 -13.76 -16.61
CA SER A 96 0.93 -14.29 -16.45
C SER A 96 1.90 -13.39 -15.66
N ASN A 97 1.65 -12.08 -15.57
CA ASN A 97 2.51 -11.13 -14.88
C ASN A 97 1.94 -10.67 -13.52
N VAL A 98 1.47 -11.60 -12.69
CA VAL A 98 0.94 -11.33 -11.35
C VAL A 98 1.98 -11.70 -10.29
N VAL A 99 2.21 -10.80 -9.34
CA VAL A 99 3.12 -10.98 -8.20
C VAL A 99 2.34 -10.85 -6.91
N TYR A 100 2.34 -11.90 -6.10
CA TYR A 100 1.75 -11.89 -4.77
C TYR A 100 2.78 -11.35 -3.79
N ILE A 101 2.44 -10.25 -3.12
CA ILE A 101 3.30 -9.60 -2.13
C ILE A 101 2.95 -10.16 -0.76
N THR A 102 3.96 -10.56 0.00
CA THR A 102 3.79 -10.95 1.40
C THR A 102 4.03 -9.76 2.35
N VAL A 103 3.70 -9.92 3.63
CA VAL A 103 4.00 -8.90 4.64
C VAL A 103 5.52 -8.76 4.82
N GLU A 104 6.26 -9.88 4.74
CA GLU A 104 7.72 -9.90 4.83
C GLU A 104 8.38 -9.13 3.68
N ASP A 105 7.86 -9.24 2.45
CA ASP A 105 8.33 -8.44 1.31
C ASP A 105 8.22 -6.95 1.61
N LEU A 106 7.16 -6.50 2.30
CA LEU A 106 6.95 -5.09 2.63
C LEU A 106 7.91 -4.60 3.72
N HIS A 107 8.21 -5.45 4.72
CA HIS A 107 9.20 -5.17 5.77
C HIS A 107 10.62 -5.08 5.20
N ALA A 108 10.97 -5.92 4.23
CA ALA A 108 12.27 -5.85 3.56
C ALA A 108 12.54 -4.48 2.90
N LEU A 109 11.50 -3.72 2.54
CA LEU A 109 11.60 -2.38 1.94
C LEU A 109 11.75 -1.23 2.95
N GLU A 110 11.74 -1.53 4.25
CA GLU A 110 11.99 -0.56 5.31
C GLU A 110 13.49 -0.37 5.56
N ILE A 111 14.30 -1.37 5.22
CA ILE A 111 15.74 -1.45 5.51
C ILE A 111 16.60 -0.94 4.32
N CYS A 112 15.99 -0.56 3.20
CA CYS A 112 16.66 -0.11 1.97
C CYS A 112 16.52 1.40 1.72
#